data_AF-A0A9P7ZKI7-F1
#
_entry.id   AF-A0A9P7ZKI7-F1
#
_cell.length_a   1.000
_cell.length_b   1.000
_cell.length_c   1.000
_cell.angle_alpha   90.00
_cell.angle_beta   90.00
_cell.angle_gamma   90.00
#
_symmetry.space_group_name_H-M   'P 1'
#
loop_
_entity.id
_entity.type
_entity.pdbx_description
1 polymer ?
#
loop_
_entity_poly.entity_id
_entity_poly.type
_entity_poly.pdbx_seq_one_letter_code
_entity_poly.pdbx_strand_id
1 'polypeptide(L)'
;MENRLINDTCADCDPEVRRKILREEYEAKHAILMERYRQAKKDGDVNLMQDLETRIQNLVVVTRSRNFEISPVRGGMDVLWN
;
A
#
# COMPACT_ATOMS: atom_id res chain seq x y z
N MET A 1 15.57 -7.28 -38.09
CA MET A 1 15.80 -6.62 -36.79
C MET A 1 14.47 -6.63 -36.06
N GLU A 2 14.28 -7.59 -35.16
CA GLU A 2 13.07 -7.65 -34.34
C GLU A 2 13.12 -6.55 -33.28
N ASN A 3 12.15 -5.65 -33.34
CA ASN A 3 11.95 -4.59 -32.39
C ASN A 3 11.39 -5.22 -31.09
N ARG A 4 12.28 -5.65 -30.18
CA ARG A 4 11.88 -6.03 -28.82
C ARG A 4 11.51 -4.75 -28.07
N LEU A 5 10.24 -4.40 -28.11
CA LEU A 5 9.62 -3.49 -27.16
C LEU A 5 9.78 -4.11 -25.77
N ILE A 6 10.83 -3.71 -25.04
CA ILE A 6 10.94 -3.98 -23.61
C ILE A 6 9.79 -3.19 -22.97
N ASN A 7 8.75 -3.92 -22.55
CA ASN A 7 7.64 -3.35 -21.81
C ASN A 7 8.10 -3.13 -20.36
N ASP A 8 8.88 -2.06 -20.13
CA ASP A 8 9.61 -1.82 -18.88
C ASP A 8 8.77 -1.13 -17.79
N THR A 9 7.49 -0.86 -18.03
CA THR A 9 6.59 -0.29 -17.03
C THR A 9 5.80 -1.40 -16.35
N CYS A 10 6.49 -2.23 -15.59
CA CYS A 10 5.81 -3.02 -14.57
C CYS A 10 5.35 -2.02 -13.48
N ALA A 11 4.04 -1.94 -13.21
CA ALA A 11 3.48 -1.01 -12.22
C ALA A 11 4.05 -1.23 -10.80
N ASP A 12 4.60 -2.41 -10.55
CA ASP A 12 5.33 -2.76 -9.32
C ASP A 12 6.80 -2.28 -9.30
N CYS A 13 7.36 -1.93 -10.47
CA CYS A 13 8.75 -1.54 -10.66
C CYS A 13 8.94 -0.03 -10.54
N ASP A 14 7.88 0.76 -10.78
CA ASP A 14 7.87 2.20 -10.56
C ASP A 14 7.45 2.52 -9.11
N PRO A 15 8.37 3.06 -8.27
CA PRO A 15 8.07 3.39 -6.88
C PRO A 15 6.95 4.43 -6.71
N GLU A 16 6.78 5.35 -7.65
CA GLU A 16 5.75 6.39 -7.59
C GLU A 16 4.36 5.82 -7.89
N VAL A 17 4.25 5.00 -8.94
CA VAL A 17 3.00 4.30 -9.29
C VAL A 17 2.58 3.38 -8.15
N ARG A 18 3.52 2.61 -7.59
CA ARG A 18 3.25 1.73 -6.45
C ARG A 18 2.80 2.50 -5.21
N ARG A 19 3.45 3.62 -4.88
CA ARG A 19 3.03 4.49 -3.76
C ARG A 19 1.63 5.06 -3.96
N LYS A 20 1.27 5.43 -5.20
CA LYS A 20 -0.07 5.91 -5.55
C LYS A 20 -1.11 4.82 -5.30
N ILE A 21 -0.88 3.60 -5.80
CA ILE A 21 -1.79 2.45 -5.58
C ILE A 21 -1.94 2.15 -4.08
N LEU A 22 -0.83 2.08 -3.33
CA LEU A 22 -0.87 1.83 -1.88
C LEU A 22 -1.61 2.93 -1.12
N ARG A 23 -1.48 4.19 -1.54
CA ARG A 23 -2.23 5.31 -0.97
C ARG A 23 -3.73 5.16 -1.25
N GLU A 24 -4.11 4.88 -2.48
CA GLU A 24 -5.53 4.70 -2.86
C GLU A 24 -6.16 3.54 -2.08
N GLU A 25 -5.46 2.41 -1.95
CA GLU A 25 -5.90 1.29 -1.10
C GLU A 25 -6.05 1.68 0.37
N TYR A 26 -5.10 2.44 0.90
CA TYR A 26 -5.14 2.93 2.28
C TYR A 26 -6.35 3.83 2.50
N GLU A 27 -6.55 4.81 1.62
CA GLU A 27 -7.64 5.78 1.72
C GLU A 27 -9.01 5.07 1.66
N ALA A 28 -9.18 4.11 0.76
CA ALA A 28 -10.40 3.31 0.66
C ALA A 28 -10.68 2.50 1.94
N LYS A 29 -9.68 1.77 2.45
CA LYS A 29 -9.82 0.97 3.68
C LYS A 29 -10.04 1.85 4.92
N HIS A 30 -9.33 2.97 4.99
CA HIS A 30 -9.45 3.92 6.08
C HIS A 30 -10.83 4.58 6.12
N ALA A 31 -11.39 4.97 4.97
CA ALA A 31 -12.74 5.53 4.88
C ALA A 31 -13.80 4.56 5.43
N ILE A 32 -13.70 3.26 5.10
CA ILE A 32 -14.61 2.23 5.61
C ILE A 32 -14.51 2.09 7.13
N LEU A 33 -13.29 2.06 7.68
CA LEU A 33 -13.08 1.97 9.13
C LEU A 33 -13.61 3.20 9.87
N MET A 34 -13.37 4.39 9.31
CA MET A 34 -13.85 5.65 9.89
C MET A 34 -15.38 5.75 9.87
N GLU A 35 -16.03 5.27 8.82
CA GLU A 35 -17.49 5.26 8.77
C GLU A 35 -18.08 4.31 9.83
N ARG A 36 -17.50 3.11 9.97
CA ARG A 36 -17.89 2.19 11.05
C ARG A 36 -17.65 2.78 12.44
N TYR A 37 -16.54 3.50 12.62
CA TYR A 37 -16.23 4.15 13.89
C TYR A 37 -17.25 5.25 14.22
N ARG A 38 -17.65 6.06 13.23
CA ARG A 38 -18.70 7.07 13.41
C ARG A 38 -20.03 6.44 13.80
N GLN A 39 -20.37 5.30 13.20
CA GLN A 39 -21.58 4.56 13.56
C GLN A 39 -21.51 4.02 14.99
N ALA A 40 -20.41 3.33 15.35
CA ALA A 40 -20.19 2.84 16.71
C ALA A 40 -20.25 3.97 17.75
N LYS A 41 -19.71 5.15 17.41
CA LYS A 41 -19.79 6.34 18.26
C LYS A 41 -21.22 6.86 18.44
N LYS A 42 -22.05 6.82 17.39
CA LYS A 42 -23.48 7.18 17.50
C LYS A 42 -24.24 6.21 18.39
N ASP A 43 -23.90 4.92 18.29
CA ASP A 43 -24.54 3.85 19.04
C ASP A 43 -24.00 3.71 20.48
N GLY A 44 -22.91 4.42 20.81
CA GLY A 44 -22.25 4.36 22.11
C GLY A 44 -21.44 3.08 22.36
N ASP A 45 -21.11 2.34 21.30
CA ASP A 45 -20.37 1.07 21.41
C ASP A 45 -18.86 1.32 21.56
N VAL A 46 -18.45 1.50 22.81
CA VAL A 46 -17.06 1.77 23.20
C VAL A 46 -16.11 0.63 22.82
N ASN A 47 -16.56 -0.63 22.93
CA ASN A 47 -15.72 -1.78 22.62
C ASN A 47 -15.40 -1.84 21.13
N LEU A 48 -16.42 -1.64 20.29
CA LEU A 48 -16.24 -1.58 18.84
C LEU A 48 -15.38 -0.38 18.42
N MET A 49 -15.54 0.77 19.08
CA MET A 49 -14.68 1.94 18.84
C MET A 49 -13.21 1.62 19.10
N GLN A 50 -12.89 0.96 20.22
CA GLN A 50 -11.51 0.61 20.58
C GLN A 50 -10.89 -0.42 19.63
N ASP A 51 -11.67 -1.42 19.19
CA ASP A 51 -11.24 -2.37 18.16
C ASP A 51 -10.96 -1.66 16.82
N LEU A 52 -11.85 -0.75 16.41
CA LEU A 52 -11.68 0.01 15.17
C LEU A 52 -10.46 0.94 15.21
N GLU A 53 -10.19 1.59 16.34
CA GLU A 53 -8.97 2.40 16.53
C GLU A 53 -7.71 1.56 16.37
N THR A 54 -7.69 0.35 16.95
CA THR A 54 -6.59 -0.60 16.80
C THR A 54 -6.40 -1.01 15.34
N ARG A 55 -7.48 -1.28 14.62
CA ARG A 55 -7.44 -1.62 13.18
C ARG A 55 -6.94 -0.46 12.33
N ILE A 56 -7.32 0.77 12.63
CA ILE A 56 -6.84 1.97 11.94
C ILE A 56 -5.33 2.14 12.14
N GLN A 57 -4.83 1.96 13.36
CA GLN A 57 -3.39 2.00 13.65
C GLN A 57 -2.63 0.91 12.89
N ASN A 58 -3.16 -0.33 12.90
CA ASN A 58 -2.58 -1.44 12.15
C ASN A 58 -2.55 -1.17 10.63
N LEU A 59 -3.61 -0.57 10.08
CA LEU A 59 -3.66 -0.21 8.67
C LEU A 59 -2.55 0.78 8.29
N VAL A 60 -2.23 1.75 9.16
CA VAL A 60 -1.11 2.68 8.96
C VAL A 60 0.22 1.93 8.96
N VAL A 61 0.45 1.05 9.93
CA VAL A 61 1.69 0.26 10.05
C VAL A 61 1.90 -0.62 8.82
N VAL A 62 0.87 -1.37 8.40
CA VAL A 62 0.94 -2.27 7.24
C VAL A 62 1.18 -1.47 5.95
N THR A 63 0.49 -0.35 5.76
CA THR A 63 0.68 0.49 4.56
C THR A 63 2.10 1.07 4.52
N ARG A 64 2.65 1.47 5.68
CA ARG A 64 4.05 1.91 5.79
C ARG A 64 5.02 0.78 5.46
N SER A 65 4.84 -0.41 6.04
CA SER A 65 5.67 -1.59 5.72
C SER A 65 5.70 -1.84 4.22
N ARG A 66 4.51 -1.88 3.59
CA ARG A 66 4.37 -2.06 2.15
C ARG A 66 5.09 -0.98 1.37
N ASN A 67 5.03 0.31 1.77
CA ASN A 67 5.80 1.36 1.10
C ASN A 67 7.32 1.12 1.09
N PHE A 68 7.87 0.42 2.10
CA PHE A 68 9.29 0.10 2.22
C PHE A 68 9.68 -1.29 1.71
N GLU A 69 8.71 -2.18 1.44
CA GLU A 69 8.90 -3.51 0.82
C GLU A 69 9.30 -3.45 -0.67
N ILE A 70 10.09 -2.45 -1.07
CA ILE A 70 10.84 -2.50 -2.32
C ILE A 70 11.99 -3.48 -2.07
N SER A 71 11.70 -4.78 -2.13
CA SER A 71 12.74 -5.78 -2.30
C SER A 71 13.58 -5.37 -3.52
N PRO A 72 14.92 -5.36 -3.43
CA PRO A 72 15.73 -5.18 -4.62
C PRO A 72 15.35 -6.32 -5.57
N VAL A 73 14.81 -5.97 -6.73
CA VAL A 73 14.63 -6.93 -7.80
C VAL A 73 16.02 -7.51 -8.06
N ARG A 74 16.28 -8.73 -7.59
CA ARG A 74 17.40 -9.55 -8.07
C ARG A 74 17.10 -9.82 -9.54
N GLY A 75 17.53 -8.92 -10.41
CA GLY A 75 17.22 -8.98 -11.83
C GLY A 75 18.02 -8.03 -12.72
N GLY A 76 19.04 -7.34 -12.18
CA GLY A 76 20.04 -6.66 -12.99
C GLY A 76 21.29 -7.52 -13.03
N MET A 77 21.53 -8.21 -14.16
CA MET A 77 22.87 -8.66 -14.51
C MET A 77 23.87 -7.53 -14.20
N ASP A 78 24.92 -7.87 -13.46
CA ASP A 78 26.11 -7.03 -13.36
C ASP A 78 26.54 -6.68 -14.79
N VAL A 79 26.26 -5.44 -15.20
CA VAL A 79 26.83 -4.87 -16.41
C VAL A 79 28.30 -4.65 -16.07
N LEU A 80 29.12 -5.67 -16.34
CA LEU A 80 30.56 -5.52 -16.37
C LEU A 80 30.86 -4.50 -17.48
N TRP A 81 31.12 -3.26 -17.08
CA TRP A 81 31.76 -2.29 -17.94
C TRP A 81 33.17 -2.82 -18.21
N ASN A 82 33.39 -3.31 -19.44
CA ASN A 82 34.74 -3.52 -19.97
C ASN A 82 35.43 -2.18 -20.21
#